data_AF-A0A9W4WK46-F1
#
_entry.id   AF-A0A9W4WK46-F1
#
_cell.length_a   1.000
_cell.length_b   1.000
_cell.length_c   1.000
_cell.angle_alpha   90.00
_cell.angle_beta   90.00
_cell.angle_gamma   90.00
#
_symmetry.space_group_name_H-M   'P 1'
#
loop_
_entity.id
_entity.type
_entity.pdbx_description
1 polymer ?
#
loop_
_entity_poly.entity_id
_entity_poly.type
_entity_poly.pdbx_seq_one_letter_code
_entity_poly.pdbx_strand_id
1 'polypeptide(L)'
;MENPGTVAFAIRAVALFTAVFLWGLSFWFFSSACLSTVFGMPDHSFHLSWWSFVFPNVGFTVATIRIGEAFGSEGLLWLATVFTILLVAVWLFVGFCCARAVVRRKLVWPGRDEDSD
;
A
#
# COMPACT_ATOMS: atom_id res chain seq x y z
N MET A 1 -29.43 -18.13 -27.14
CA MET A 1 -28.03 -18.49 -27.46
C MET A 1 -27.17 -17.42 -26.82
N GLU A 2 -26.34 -17.79 -25.84
CA GLU A 2 -25.36 -16.89 -25.23
C GLU A 2 -24.58 -16.16 -26.32
N ASN A 3 -24.79 -14.85 -26.46
CA ASN A 3 -23.89 -14.05 -27.26
C ASN A 3 -22.61 -13.88 -26.41
N PRO A 4 -21.45 -14.40 -26.84
CA PRO A 4 -20.21 -14.28 -26.07
C PRO A 4 -19.88 -12.82 -25.73
N GLY A 5 -20.33 -11.85 -26.53
CA GLY A 5 -20.20 -10.42 -26.23
C GLY A 5 -20.97 -9.96 -24.98
N THR A 6 -22.17 -10.50 -24.74
CA THR A 6 -22.98 -10.15 -23.56
C THR A 6 -22.36 -10.68 -22.27
N VAL A 7 -21.84 -11.91 -22.30
CA VAL A 7 -21.17 -12.52 -21.15
C VAL A 7 -19.87 -11.77 -20.83
N ALA A 8 -19.08 -11.43 -21.86
CA ALA A 8 -17.85 -10.64 -21.69
C ALA A 8 -18.14 -9.24 -21.09
N PHE A 9 -19.19 -8.57 -21.55
CA PHE A 9 -19.60 -7.28 -21.00
C PHE A 9 -20.04 -7.39 -19.53
N ALA A 10 -20.86 -8.39 -19.20
CA ALA A 10 -21.33 -8.63 -17.84
C ALA A 10 -20.16 -8.89 -16.87
N ILE A 11 -19.22 -9.76 -17.25
CA ILE A 11 -18.03 -10.05 -16.43
C ILE A 11 -17.18 -8.79 -16.24
N ARG A 12 -16.97 -8.00 -17.31
CA ARG A 12 -16.20 -6.75 -17.22
C ARG A 12 -16.87 -5.75 -16.29
N ALA A 13 -18.19 -5.61 -16.35
CA ALA A 13 -18.95 -4.71 -15.48
C ALA A 13 -18.82 -5.10 -14.00
N VAL A 14 -18.99 -6.40 -13.68
CA VAL A 14 -18.82 -6.91 -12.32
C VAL A 14 -17.39 -6.73 -11.82
N ALA A 15 -16.40 -7.06 -12.66
CA ALA A 15 -14.99 -6.90 -12.31
C ALA A 15 -14.63 -5.45 -12.00
N LEU A 16 -15.09 -4.49 -12.82
CA LEU A 16 -14.90 -3.06 -12.57
C LEU A 16 -15.57 -2.59 -11.28
N PHE A 17 -16.82 -3.01 -11.05
CA PHE A 17 -17.54 -2.66 -9.83
C PHE A 17 -16.83 -3.18 -8.58
N THR A 18 -16.42 -4.46 -8.58
CA THR A 18 -15.66 -5.06 -7.48
C THR A 18 -14.31 -4.39 -7.29
N ALA A 19 -13.60 -4.04 -8.37
CA ALA A 19 -12.32 -3.34 -8.29
C ALA A 19 -12.47 -1.96 -7.63
N VAL A 20 -13.47 -1.16 -8.04
CA VAL A 20 -13.73 0.16 -7.46
C VAL A 20 -14.16 0.04 -5.99
N PHE A 21 -14.98 -0.95 -5.65
CA PHE A 21 -15.38 -1.20 -4.26
C PHE A 21 -14.17 -1.56 -3.38
N LEU A 22 -13.33 -2.49 -3.82
CA LEU A 22 -12.11 -2.88 -3.10
C LEU A 22 -11.13 -1.72 -3.00
N TRP A 23 -11.01 -0.89 -4.04
CA TRP A 23 -10.20 0.33 -4.00
C TRP A 23 -10.71 1.30 -2.93
N GLY A 24 -12.02 1.54 -2.85
CA GLY A 24 -12.62 2.37 -1.81
C GLY A 24 -12.40 1.82 -0.40
N LEU A 25 -12.49 0.50 -0.23
CA LEU A 25 -12.20 -0.18 1.04
C LEU A 25 -10.72 -0.04 1.42
N SER A 26 -9.79 -0.19 0.48
CA SER A 26 -8.37 0.05 0.70
C SER A 26 -8.09 1.50 1.09
N PHE A 27 -8.76 2.47 0.46
CA PHE A 27 -8.63 3.88 0.81
C PHE A 27 -9.11 4.17 2.25
N TRP A 28 -10.18 3.52 2.69
CA TRP A 28 -10.66 3.63 4.07
C TRP A 28 -9.62 3.10 5.08
N PHE A 29 -9.06 1.93 4.83
CA PHE A 29 -8.01 1.36 5.69
C PHE A 29 -6.75 2.23 5.69
N PHE A 30 -6.33 2.72 4.52
CA PHE A 30 -5.20 3.63 4.39
C PHE A 30 -5.41 4.90 5.22
N SER A 31 -6.59 5.53 5.12
CA SER A 31 -6.92 6.75 5.85
C SER A 31 -6.93 6.51 7.36
N SER A 32 -7.51 5.40 7.80
CA SER A 32 -7.56 5.01 9.21
C SER A 32 -6.16 4.74 9.78
N ALA A 33 -5.32 4.01 9.03
CA ALA A 33 -3.94 3.72 9.41
C ALA A 33 -3.08 4.99 9.45
N CYS A 34 -3.24 5.89 8.47
CA CYS A 34 -2.55 7.17 8.44
C CYS A 34 -2.93 8.03 9.65
N LEU A 35 -4.22 8.12 9.97
CA LEU A 35 -4.72 8.85 11.13
C LEU A 35 -4.14 8.27 12.43
N SER A 36 -4.25 6.94 12.59
CA SER A 36 -3.73 6.26 13.78
C SER A 36 -2.22 6.42 13.93
N THR A 37 -1.47 6.46 12.84
CA THR A 37 -0.01 6.65 12.88
C THR A 37 0.35 8.09 13.27
N VAL A 38 -0.35 9.08 12.72
CA VAL A 38 -0.07 10.50 13.01
C VAL A 38 -0.40 10.86 14.46
N PHE A 39 -1.51 10.34 15.01
CA PHE A 39 -1.93 10.64 16.38
C PHE A 39 -1.36 9.69 17.43
N GLY A 40 -1.04 8.45 17.06
CA GLY A 40 -0.74 7.36 17.98
C GLY A 40 0.72 6.96 18.06
N MET A 41 1.66 7.74 17.53
CA MET A 41 3.10 7.41 17.59
C MET A 41 3.83 8.24 18.67
N PRO A 42 3.86 7.77 19.93
CA PRO A 42 4.56 8.45 21.03
C PRO A 42 6.08 8.22 21.02
N ASP A 43 6.56 7.15 20.36
CA ASP A 43 7.97 6.81 20.31
C ASP A 43 8.47 6.69 18.87
N HIS A 44 9.56 7.37 18.56
CA HIS A 44 10.13 7.45 17.21
C HIS A 44 11.18 6.35 16.97
N SER A 45 11.20 5.31 17.81
CA SER A 45 12.04 4.14 17.63
C SER A 45 11.62 3.38 16.38
N PHE A 46 12.61 3.03 15.56
CA PHE A 46 12.38 2.18 14.41
C PHE A 46 12.05 0.77 14.89
N HIS A 47 10.87 0.28 14.49
CA HIS A 47 10.47 -1.12 14.64
C HIS A 47 10.28 -1.72 13.25
N LEU A 48 10.48 -3.04 13.13
CA LEU A 48 10.30 -3.75 11.87
C LEU A 48 8.86 -3.61 11.33
N SER A 49 7.88 -3.34 12.20
CA SER A 49 6.48 -3.03 11.86
C SER A 49 6.31 -1.87 10.87
N TRP A 50 7.31 -0.97 10.72
CA TRP A 50 7.27 0.13 9.74
C TRP A 50 7.24 -0.35 8.29
N TRP A 51 7.64 -1.59 8.01
CA TRP A 51 7.45 -2.19 6.68
C TRP A 51 5.97 -2.32 6.27
N SER A 52 5.05 -2.28 7.23
CA SER A 52 3.61 -2.26 6.99
C SER A 52 3.13 -1.01 6.25
N PHE A 53 3.93 0.07 6.23
CA PHE A 53 3.62 1.25 5.41
C PHE A 53 3.86 1.03 3.91
N VAL A 54 4.62 0.00 3.53
CA VAL A 54 4.91 -0.26 2.11
C VAL A 54 3.95 -1.33 1.56
N PHE A 55 3.87 -2.48 2.23
CA PHE A 55 3.28 -3.69 1.65
C PHE A 55 1.81 -3.53 1.18
N PRO A 56 0.86 -3.05 2.01
CA PRO A 56 -0.53 -2.86 1.58
C PRO A 56 -0.68 -1.74 0.55
N ASN A 57 0.16 -0.71 0.65
CA ASN A 57 0.08 0.47 -0.20
C ASN A 57 0.57 0.20 -1.63
N VAL A 58 1.41 -0.82 -1.83
CA VAL A 58 1.76 -1.30 -3.19
C VAL A 58 0.51 -1.82 -3.87
N GLY A 59 -0.26 -2.68 -3.19
CA GLY A 59 -1.51 -3.22 -3.71
C GLY A 59 -2.52 -2.12 -4.06
N PHE A 60 -2.67 -1.13 -3.17
CA PHE A 60 -3.54 0.02 -3.40
C PHE A 60 -3.10 0.85 -4.62
N THR A 61 -1.79 1.08 -4.78
CA THR A 61 -1.23 1.82 -5.93
C THR A 61 -1.47 1.05 -7.23
N VAL A 62 -1.20 -0.26 -7.26
CA VAL A 62 -1.43 -1.12 -8.43
C VAL A 62 -2.92 -1.16 -8.80
N ALA A 63 -3.82 -1.25 -7.83
CA ALA A 63 -5.26 -1.19 -8.07
C ALA A 63 -5.66 0.15 -8.72
N THR A 64 -5.07 1.26 -8.26
CA THR A 64 -5.27 2.59 -8.85
C THR A 64 -4.82 2.65 -10.32
N ILE A 65 -3.67 2.06 -10.65
CA ILE A 65 -3.18 1.96 -12.04
C ILE A 65 -4.18 1.18 -12.89
N ARG A 66 -4.59 -0.02 -12.44
CA ARG A 66 -5.50 -0.90 -13.20
C ARG A 66 -6.87 -0.27 -13.42
N ILE A 67 -7.39 0.43 -12.42
CA ILE A 67 -8.64 1.19 -12.55
C ILE A 67 -8.42 2.35 -13.54
N GLY A 68 -7.33 3.11 -13.42
CA GLY A 68 -7.01 4.19 -14.37
C GLY A 68 -6.95 3.72 -15.82
N GLU A 69 -6.26 2.60 -16.08
CA GLU A 69 -6.18 1.94 -17.38
C GLU A 69 -7.57 1.50 -17.87
N ALA A 70 -8.37 0.89 -17.00
CA ALA A 70 -9.67 0.34 -17.40
C ALA A 70 -10.73 1.42 -17.67
N PHE A 71 -10.63 2.58 -17.02
CA PHE A 71 -11.45 3.77 -17.25
C PHE A 71 -10.89 4.69 -18.35
N GLY A 72 -9.65 4.48 -18.81
CA GLY A 72 -8.98 5.35 -19.78
C GLY A 72 -8.77 6.78 -19.29
N SER A 73 -8.65 6.98 -17.96
CA SER A 73 -8.56 8.30 -17.35
C SER A 73 -7.11 8.65 -17.05
N GLU A 74 -6.57 9.64 -17.77
CA GLU A 74 -5.23 10.17 -17.51
C GLU A 74 -5.09 10.71 -16.09
N GLY A 75 -6.15 11.28 -15.51
CA GLY A 75 -6.14 11.81 -14.15
C GLY A 75 -5.85 10.73 -13.09
N LEU A 76 -6.43 9.54 -13.25
CA LEU A 76 -6.17 8.41 -12.33
C LEU A 76 -4.74 7.87 -12.50
N LEU A 77 -4.21 7.87 -13.73
CA LEU A 77 -2.84 7.44 -14.00
C LEU A 77 -1.81 8.40 -13.41
N TRP A 78 -2.05 9.71 -13.48
CA TRP A 78 -1.25 10.72 -12.79
C TRP A 78 -1.29 10.54 -11.28
N LEU A 79 -2.48 10.30 -10.70
CA LEU A 79 -2.62 10.02 -9.27
C LEU A 79 -1.85 8.76 -8.86
N ALA A 80 -1.93 7.70 -9.66
CA ALA A 80 -1.16 6.47 -9.44
C ALA A 80 0.35 6.70 -9.54
N THR A 81 0.80 7.59 -10.42
CA THR A 81 2.21 7.98 -10.54
C THR A 81 2.70 8.66 -9.26
N VAL A 82 1.92 9.61 -8.73
CA VAL A 82 2.23 10.27 -7.45
C VAL A 82 2.30 9.25 -6.31
N PHE A 83 1.33 8.34 -6.21
CA PHE A 83 1.35 7.28 -5.21
C PHE A 83 2.59 6.39 -5.32
N THR A 84 3.00 6.05 -6.54
CA THR A 84 4.22 5.27 -6.80
C THR A 84 5.46 6.00 -6.30
N ILE A 85 5.60 7.29 -6.59
CA ILE A 85 6.76 8.10 -6.15
C ILE A 85 6.81 8.15 -4.62
N LEU A 86 5.68 8.43 -3.96
CA LEU A 86 5.60 8.47 -2.50
C LEU A 86 5.96 7.11 -1.89
N LEU A 87 5.48 6.02 -2.48
CA LEU A 87 5.74 4.67 -2.00
C LEU A 87 7.23 4.32 -2.11
N VAL A 88 7.88 4.65 -3.22
CA VAL A 88 9.33 4.47 -3.39
C VAL A 88 10.11 5.29 -2.36
N ALA A 89 9.71 6.54 -2.11
CA ALA A 89 10.34 7.38 -1.10
C ALA A 89 10.23 6.79 0.32
N VAL A 90 9.03 6.32 0.71
CA VAL A 90 8.81 5.63 1.99
C VAL A 90 9.62 4.34 2.06
N TRP A 91 9.67 3.55 0.99
CA TRP A 91 10.45 2.32 0.92
C TRP A 91 11.95 2.57 1.16
N LEU A 92 12.53 3.58 0.49
CA LEU A 92 13.93 3.96 0.69
C LEU A 92 14.19 4.43 2.13
N PHE A 93 13.27 5.21 2.70
CA PHE A 93 13.39 5.70 4.07
C PHE A 93 13.33 4.57 5.11
N VAL A 94 12.34 3.68 5.01
CA VAL A 94 12.21 2.51 5.90
C VAL A 94 13.40 1.57 5.72
N GLY A 95 13.84 1.34 4.48
CA GLY A 95 15.02 0.54 4.16
C GLY A 95 16.31 1.12 4.76
N PHE A 96 16.51 2.43 4.67
CA PHE A 96 17.66 3.10 5.30
C PHE A 96 17.62 2.98 6.83
N CYS A 97 16.46 3.21 7.45
CA CYS A 97 16.29 3.04 8.90
C CYS A 97 16.55 1.60 9.34
N CYS A 98 16.08 0.61 8.58
CA CYS A 98 16.35 -0.80 8.80
C CYS A 98 17.85 -1.10 8.73
N ALA A 99 18.53 -0.68 7.65
CA ALA A 99 19.97 -0.87 7.49
C ALA A 99 20.76 -0.21 8.63
N ARG A 100 20.38 1.01 9.03
CA ARG A 100 20.99 1.72 10.17
C ARG A 100 20.76 0.98 11.50
N ALA A 101 19.58 0.41 11.72
CA ALA A 101 19.25 -0.35 12.92
C ALA A 101 20.06 -1.66 13.01
N VAL A 102 20.23 -2.36 11.87
CA VAL A 102 21.06 -3.56 11.75
C VAL A 102 22.54 -3.23 12.01
N VAL A 103 23.09 -2.19 11.37
CA VAL A 103 24.49 -1.77 11.58
C VAL A 103 24.76 -1.39 13.04
N ARG A 104 23.78 -0.78 13.72
CA ARG A 104 23.87 -0.41 15.15
C ARG A 104 23.59 -1.58 16.11
N ARG A 105 23.42 -2.80 15.60
CA ARG A 105 23.09 -4.01 16.39
C ARG A 105 21.88 -3.79 17.32
N LYS A 106 20.91 -3.02 16.82
CA LYS A 106 19.62 -2.80 17.48
C LYS A 106 18.56 -3.80 17.01
N LEU A 107 18.80 -4.43 15.87
CA LEU A 107 17.92 -5.40 15.20
C LEU A 107 18.73 -6.68 14.92
N VAL A 108 18.13 -7.87 15.10
CA VAL A 108 18.77 -9.19 14.85
C VAL A 108 20.02 -9.43 15.72
N TRP A 109 19.94 -9.06 17.01
CA TRP A 109 20.99 -9.35 18.00
C TRP A 109 20.35 -10.03 19.22
N PRO A 110 20.97 -11.06 19.82
CA PRO A 110 20.39 -11.77 20.97
C PRO A 110 20.03 -10.81 22.11
N GLY A 111 18.79 -10.88 22.61
CA GLY A 111 18.29 -10.05 23.71
C GLY A 111 17.92 -8.60 23.35
N ARG A 112 17.52 -8.32 22.10
CA ARG A 112 17.06 -6.98 21.65
C ARG A 112 15.86 -7.05 20.69
N ASP A 113 15.01 -6.03 20.76
CA ASP A 113 13.78 -5.79 19.95
C ASP A 113 12.64 -6.78 20.23
N GLU A 114 12.54 -7.91 19.53
CA GLU A 114 11.47 -8.90 19.73
C GLU A 114 11.84 -10.00 20.75
N ASP A 115 13.12 -10.04 21.15
CA ASP A 115 13.71 -11.02 22.07
C ASP A 115 14.00 -10.37 23.45
N SER A 116 13.42 -9.20 23.70
CA SER A 116 13.48 -8.48 24.98
C SER A 116 12.19 -8.77 25.75
N ASP A 117 12.20 -9.83 26.53
CA ASP A 117 11.17 -10.11 27.55
C ASP A 117 11.05 -8.97 28.58
#